data_AF-A0A4Q0SST4-F1
#
_entry.id   AF-A0A4Q0SST4-F1
#
_cell.length_a   1.000
_cell.length_b   1.000
_cell.length_c   1.000
_cell.angle_alpha   90.00
_cell.angle_beta   90.00
_cell.angle_gamma   90.00
#
_symmetry.space_group_name_H-M   'P 1'
#
loop_
_entity.id
_entity.type
_entity.pdbx_description
1 polymer ?
#
loop_
_entity_poly.entity_id
_entity_poly.type
_entity_poly.pdbx_seq_one_letter_code
_entity_poly.pdbx_strand_id
1 'polypeptide(L)' 'MDDTIVVKKPDGTFKATHNGRTIGTGDNQNEAAWNGLQNRPNAAVVAQRVRHIAGDKHPDEFRRIHPKKPE' A
#
# COMPACT_ATOMS: atom_id res chain seq x y z
N MET A 1 -4.69 9.70 -11.45
CA MET A 1 -5.07 9.16 -10.13
C MET A 1 -3.85 9.30 -9.24
N ASP A 2 -3.90 10.24 -8.28
CA ASP A 2 -2.84 10.45 -7.29
C ASP A 2 -3.00 9.45 -6.13
N ASP A 3 -3.00 8.16 -6.45
CA ASP A 3 -3.25 7.11 -5.46
C ASP A 3 -2.01 6.88 -4.59
N THR A 4 -2.24 6.58 -3.32
CA THR A 4 -1.21 6.11 -2.39
C THR A 4 -1.06 4.60 -2.55
N ILE A 5 0.09 4.16 -3.04
CA ILE A 5 0.40 2.75 -3.31
C ILE A 5 1.17 2.16 -2.14
N VAL A 6 0.63 1.10 -1.53
CA VAL A 6 1.28 0.35 -0.45
C VAL A 6 1.98 -0.88 -1.01
N VAL A 7 3.28 -1.01 -0.72
CA VAL A 7 4.15 -2.05 -1.28
C VAL A 7 4.91 -2.73 -0.14
N LYS A 8 5.03 -4.07 -0.21
CA LYS A 8 5.90 -4.83 0.70
C LYS A 8 7.37 -4.62 0.30
N LYS A 9 8.22 -4.29 1.26
CA LYS A 9 9.67 -4.18 1.08
C LYS A 9 10.33 -5.55 1.20
N PRO A 10 11.57 -5.71 0.67
CA PRO A 10 12.35 -6.94 0.82
C PRO A 10 12.63 -7.32 2.28
N ASP A 11 12.69 -6.34 3.18
CA ASP A 11 12.93 -6.53 4.62
C ASP A 11 11.69 -7.07 5.40
N GLY A 12 10.56 -7.26 4.72
CA GLY A 12 9.32 -7.75 5.31
C GLY A 12 8.34 -6.65 5.74
N THR A 13 8.79 -5.40 5.86
CA THR A 13 7.96 -4.23 6.20
C THR A 13 7.16 -3.73 4.99
N PHE A 14 6.26 -2.76 5.20
CA PHE A 14 5.47 -2.14 4.15
C PHE A 14 5.78 -0.64 4.05
N LYS A 15 5.64 -0.08 2.85
CA LYS A 15 5.72 1.36 2.59
C LYS A 15 4.52 1.84 1.77
N ALA A 16 3.96 2.97 2.15
CA ALA A 16 3.01 3.74 1.37
C ALA A 16 3.78 4.79 0.55
N THR A 17 3.52 4.82 -0.75
CA THR A 17 4.18 5.71 -1.70
C THR A 17 3.15 6.51 -2.48
N HIS A 18 3.41 7.80 -2.67
CA HIS A 18 2.55 8.70 -3.41
C HIS A 18 3.43 9.59 -4.29
N ASN A 19 3.18 9.59 -5.59
CA ASN A 19 4.00 10.31 -6.59
C ASN A 19 5.51 10.03 -6.42
N GLY A 20 5.86 8.74 -6.22
CA GLY A 20 7.23 8.27 -6.07
C GLY A 20 7.88 8.55 -4.71
N ARG A 21 7.21 9.26 -3.80
CA ARG A 21 7.73 9.55 -2.45
C ARG A 21 7.11 8.63 -1.42
N THR A 22 7.92 8.11 -0.51
CA THR A 22 7.43 7.38 0.68
C THR A 22 6.75 8.37 1.62
N ILE A 23 5.49 8.11 1.95
CA ILE A 23 4.69 8.94 2.85
C ILE A 23 4.23 8.18 4.11
N GLY A 24 4.59 6.91 4.23
CA GLY A 24 4.28 6.10 5.39
C GLY A 24 5.00 4.76 5.34
N THR A 25 5.30 4.20 6.50
CA THR A 25 5.85 2.85 6.67
C THR A 25 5.11 2.14 7.80
N GLY A 26 5.17 0.82 7.83
CA GLY A 26 4.60 0.02 8.91
C GLY A 26 5.06 -1.42 8.82
N ASP A 27 4.88 -2.17 9.89
CA ASP A 27 5.26 -3.58 9.95
C ASP A 27 4.29 -4.46 9.17
N ASN A 28 3.06 -3.98 8.99
CA ASN A 28 2.04 -4.60 8.17
C ASN A 28 1.42 -3.62 7.17
N GLN A 29 0.66 -4.17 6.22
CA GLN A 29 0.01 -3.41 5.16
C GLN A 29 -0.99 -2.38 5.69
N ASN A 30 -1.75 -2.70 6.75
CA ASN A 30 -2.74 -1.78 7.32
C ASN A 30 -2.08 -0.57 7.97
N GLU A 31 -0.98 -0.79 8.69
CA GLU A 31 -0.23 0.26 9.36
C GLU A 31 0.44 1.22 8.36
N ALA A 32 1.12 0.68 7.35
CA ALA A 32 1.72 1.50 6.30
C ALA A 32 0.64 2.32 5.54
N ALA A 33 -0.50 1.70 5.27
CA ALA A 33 -1.65 2.34 4.64
C ALA A 33 -2.25 3.45 5.51
N TRP A 34 -2.42 3.21 6.81
CA TRP A 34 -2.93 4.17 7.77
C TRP A 34 -1.99 5.38 7.89
N ASN A 35 -0.70 5.12 8.05
CA ASN A 35 0.33 6.17 8.14
C ASN A 35 0.39 7.00 6.84
N GLY A 36 0.24 6.35 5.68
CA GLY A 36 0.10 7.04 4.39
C GLY A 36 -1.16 7.89 4.31
N LEU A 37 -2.30 7.38 4.77
CA LEU A 37 -3.58 8.11 4.79
C LEU A 37 -3.52 9.32 5.74
N GLN A 38 -2.87 9.21 6.90
CA GLN A 38 -2.70 10.34 7.82
C GLN A 38 -1.91 11.49 7.18
N ASN A 39 -0.87 11.18 6.40
CA ASN A 39 -0.09 12.19 5.69
C ASN A 39 -0.79 12.72 4.42
N ARG A 40 -1.69 11.92 3.83
CA ARG A 40 -2.46 12.27 2.62
C ARG A 40 -3.90 11.79 2.73
N PRO A 41 -4.76 12.49 3.49
CA PRO A 41 -6.13 12.03 3.77
C PRO A 41 -7.04 12.02 2.54
N ASN A 42 -6.70 12.80 1.50
CA ASN A 42 -7.49 12.92 0.27
C ASN A 42 -7.07 11.93 -0.83
N ALA A 43 -5.97 11.21 -0.64
CA ALA A 43 -5.49 10.24 -1.62
C ALA A 43 -6.09 8.86 -1.33
N ALA A 44 -6.67 8.22 -2.36
CA ALA A 44 -7.13 6.85 -2.23
C ALA A 44 -5.94 5.94 -1.94
N VAL A 45 -6.07 5.04 -0.96
CA VAL A 45 -5.01 4.08 -0.65
C VAL A 45 -5.28 2.78 -1.40
N VAL A 46 -4.29 2.34 -2.17
CA VAL A 46 -4.32 1.09 -2.92
C VAL A 46 -3.14 0.24 -2.51
N ALA A 47 -3.35 -1.07 -2.41
CA ALA A 47 -2.29 -2.02 -2.20
C ALA A 47 -1.75 -2.49 -3.56
N GLN A 48 -0.43 -2.44 -3.73
CA GLN A 48 0.22 -3.16 -4.82
C GLN A 48 0.27 -4.64 -4.45
N ARG A 49 -0.28 -5.51 -5.31
CA ARG A 49 -0.16 -6.95 -5.13
C ARG A 49 1.26 -7.38 -5.46
N VAL A 50 1.89 -8.15 -4.57
CA VAL A 50 3.13 -8.87 -4.88
C VAL A 50 2.73 -10.17 -5.55
N ARG A 51 3.23 -10.41 -6.77
CA ARG A 51 3.04 -11.66 -7.52
C ARG A 51 3.57 -12.83 -6.67
N HIS A 52 2.68 -13.52 -5.97
CA HIS A 52 3.02 -14.78 -5.31
C HIS A 52 2.79 -15.90 -6.33
N ILE A 53 3.87 -16.26 -7.03
CA ILE A 53 4.12 -17.57 -7.66
C ILE A 53 3.18 -17.96 -8.83
N ALA A 54 3.81 -18.03 -10.02
CA ALA A 54 3.45 -18.80 -11.22
C ALA A 54 2.04 -19.41 -11.32
N GLY A 55 1.15 -18.82 -12.14
CA GLY A 55 -0.02 -19.57 -12.64
C GLY A 55 -1.15 -18.71 -13.21
N ASP A 56 -1.59 -17.68 -12.48
CA ASP A 56 -2.82 -16.98 -12.83
C ASP A 56 -2.59 -15.75 -13.72
N LYS A 57 -3.01 -15.88 -14.98
CA LYS A 57 -3.00 -14.86 -16.03
C LYS A 57 -4.16 -13.86 -15.87
N HIS A 58 -4.34 -13.27 -14.70
CA HIS A 58 -5.26 -12.15 -14.53
C HIS A 58 -4.47 -10.84 -14.49
N PRO A 59 -4.91 -9.79 -15.20
CA PRO A 59 -4.24 -8.49 -15.19
C PRO A 59 -4.16 -7.97 -13.75
N ASP A 60 -3.00 -7.40 -13.41
CA ASP A 60 -2.67 -6.94 -12.06
C ASP A 60 -3.64 -5.82 -11.62
N GLU A 61 -4.67 -6.15 -10.84
CA GLU A 61 -5.60 -5.17 -10.29
C GLU A 61 -5.11 -4.64 -8.92
N PHE A 62 -4.93 -3.32 -8.83
CA PHE A 62 -4.72 -2.62 -7.57
C PHE A 62 -5.96 -2.76 -6.68
N ARG A 63 -5.78 -3.26 -5.45
CA ARG A 63 -6.89 -3.37 -4.49
C ARG A 63 -6.97 -2.11 -3.63
N ARG A 64 -8.10 -1.39 -3.69
CA ARG A 64 -8.39 -0.34 -2.71
C ARG A 64 -8.43 -0.93 -1.31
N ILE A 65 -7.79 -0.23 -0.38
CA ILE A 65 -7.78 -0.59 1.03
C ILE A 65 -8.35 0.55 1.86
N HIS A 66 -9.09 0.18 2.89
CA HIS A 66 -9.66 1.10 3.87
C HIS A 66 -8.93 0.86 5.20
N PRO A 67 -7.77 1.49 5.40
CA PRO A 67 -6.97 1.23 6.58
C PRO A 67 -7.71 1.66 7.84
N LYS A 68 -7.57 0.87 8.90
CA LYS A 68 -8.05 1.19 10.24
C LYS A 68 -6.90 1.68 11.10
N LYS A 69 -7.20 2.55 12.06
CA LYS A 69 -6.23 2.95 13.08
C LYS A 69 -5.63 1.70 13.75
N PRO A 70 -4.29 1.54 13.77
CA PRO A 70 -3.64 0.49 14.54
C PRO A 70 -4.01 0.63 16.03
N GLU A 71 -4.21 -0.51 16.71
CA GLU A 71 -4.41 -0.58 18.16
C GLU A 71 -3.09 -0.46 18.92
#